data_AF-A0A357Y0W3-F1
#
_entry.id   AF-A0A357Y0W3-F1
#
_cell.length_a   1.000
_cell.length_b   1.000
_cell.length_c   1.000
_cell.angle_alpha   90.00
_cell.angle_beta   90.00
_cell.angle_gamma   90.00
#
_symmetry.space_group_name_H-M   'P 1'
#
loop_
_entity.id
_entity.type
_entity.pdbx_description
1 polymer ?
#
loop_
_entity_poly.entity_id
_entity_poly.type
_entity_poly.pdbx_seq_one_letter_code
_entity_poly.pdbx_strand_id
1 'polypeptide(L)'
;MIKITGYYQLPGQMPQPVDFAELFDTSFMRRYTHYRSFEKFLAGGHFVIKTQADFEALPETQMDAHVRRTTQFPTWKAMLDTATDIYARRQMLSDKVAEVNDRQD
;
A
#
# COMPACT_ATOMS: atom_id res chain seq x y z
N MET A 1 8.77 6.21 -13.10
CA MET A 1 8.03 5.60 -11.98
C MET A 1 8.80 4.37 -11.52
N ILE A 2 9.28 4.39 -10.28
CA ILE A 2 9.87 3.21 -9.66
C ILE A 2 8.70 2.37 -9.16
N LYS A 3 8.62 1.12 -9.61
CA LYS A 3 7.65 0.17 -9.06
C LYS A 3 8.23 -0.39 -7.77
N ILE A 4 7.57 -0.06 -6.67
CA ILE A 4 7.87 -0.64 -5.37
C ILE A 4 6.85 -1.73 -5.14
N THR A 5 7.35 -2.95 -4.92
CA THR A 5 6.52 -4.11 -4.62
C THR A 5 6.85 -4.61 -3.24
N GLY A 6 5.84 -5.12 -2.53
CA GLY A 6 6.06 -5.87 -1.30
C GLY A 6 5.35 -7.20 -1.38
N TYR A 7 5.92 -8.17 -0.68
CA TYR A 7 5.35 -9.49 -0.58
C TYR A 7 4.31 -9.49 0.54
N TYR A 8 3.03 -9.55 0.17
CA TYR A 8 1.92 -9.59 1.12
C TYR A 8 1.18 -10.90 1.03
N GLN A 9 0.86 -11.44 2.20
CA GLN A 9 0.04 -12.62 2.33
C GLN A 9 -1.39 -12.21 2.69
N LEU A 10 -2.32 -12.40 1.75
CA LEU A 10 -3.75 -12.29 2.06
C LEU A 10 -4.21 -13.51 2.87
N PRO A 11 -5.19 -13.36 3.78
CA PRO A 11 -5.73 -14.48 4.53
C PRO A 11 -6.20 -15.60 3.59
N GLY A 12 -5.64 -16.81 3.75
CA GLY A 12 -5.98 -17.96 2.91
C GLY A 12 -5.23 -18.04 1.56
N GLN A 13 -4.28 -17.14 1.29
CA GLN A 13 -3.46 -17.15 0.08
C GLN A 13 -1.97 -17.21 0.40
N MET A 14 -1.16 -17.56 -0.60
CA MET A 14 0.31 -17.46 -0.51
C MET A 14 0.75 -15.99 -0.60
N PRO A 15 1.92 -15.62 -0.04
CA PRO A 15 2.48 -14.30 -0.24
C PRO A 15 2.65 -14.00 -1.73
N GLN A 16 2.03 -12.93 -2.22
CA GLN A 16 2.13 -12.47 -3.60
C GLN A 16 2.81 -11.10 -3.63
N PRO A 17 3.61 -10.78 -4.66
CA PRO A 17 4.10 -9.43 -4.88
C PRO A 17 2.91 -8.53 -5.23
N VAL A 18 2.67 -7.50 -4.42
CA VAL A 18 1.65 -6.48 -4.67
C VAL A 18 2.34 -5.15 -4.96
N ASP A 19 1.88 -4.45 -6.00
CA ASP A 19 2.36 -3.11 -6.32
C ASP A 19 1.85 -2.13 -5.27
N PHE A 20 2.76 -1.33 -4.69
CA PHE A 20 2.39 -0.33 -3.72
C PHE A 20 1.48 0.75 -4.30
N ALA A 21 1.54 1.00 -5.61
CA ALA A 21 0.60 1.89 -6.28
C ALA A 21 -0.85 1.35 -6.27
N GLU A 22 -1.03 0.03 -6.24
CA GLU A 22 -2.34 -0.62 -6.10
C GLU A 22 -2.77 -0.72 -4.64
N LEU A 23 -1.85 -1.06 -3.74
CA LEU A 23 -2.09 -1.14 -2.30
C LEU A 23 -2.48 0.23 -1.72
N PHE A 24 -1.71 1.26 -2.07
CA PHE A 24 -1.95 2.65 -1.72
C PHE A 24 -2.60 3.39 -2.88
N ASP A 25 -3.80 2.93 -3.24
CA ASP A 25 -4.57 3.50 -4.35
C ASP A 25 -4.93 4.98 -4.11
N THR A 26 -5.44 5.63 -5.15
CA THR A 26 -5.82 7.05 -5.07
C THR A 26 -6.85 7.32 -3.96
N SER A 27 -7.75 6.37 -3.70
CA SER A 27 -8.77 6.49 -2.66
C SER A 27 -8.16 6.51 -1.27
N PHE A 28 -7.25 5.58 -0.99
CA PHE A 28 -6.49 5.51 0.25
C PHE A 28 -5.63 6.77 0.43
N MET A 29 -4.89 7.17 -0.60
CA MET A 29 -4.00 8.32 -0.54
C MET A 29 -4.76 9.61 -0.22
N ARG A 30 -5.92 9.84 -0.86
CA ARG A 30 -6.77 11.01 -0.57
C ARG A 30 -7.42 10.97 0.80
N ARG A 31 -7.69 9.76 1.34
CA ARG A 31 -8.38 9.58 2.62
C ARG A 31 -7.46 9.80 3.80
N TYR A 32 -6.22 9.30 3.71
CA TYR A 32 -5.31 9.23 4.85
C TYR A 32 -4.07 10.10 4.74
N THR A 33 -3.78 10.66 3.56
CA THR A 33 -2.59 11.49 3.31
C THR A 33 -2.96 12.78 2.58
N HIS A 34 -2.04 13.74 2.53
CA HIS A 34 -2.20 14.95 1.71
C HIS A 34 -1.78 14.78 0.24
N TYR A 35 -1.32 13.58 -0.13
CA TYR A 35 -0.81 13.29 -1.47
C TYR A 35 -1.85 12.58 -2.32
N ARG A 36 -1.69 12.68 -3.65
CA ARG A 36 -2.60 12.04 -4.62
C ARG A 36 -2.15 10.65 -5.07
N SER A 37 -0.90 10.28 -4.80
CA SER A 37 -0.31 8.99 -5.18
C SER A 37 0.83 8.63 -4.23
N PHE A 38 1.10 7.33 -4.11
CA PHE A 38 2.19 6.81 -3.28
C PHE A 38 3.57 7.35 -3.71
N GLU A 39 3.80 7.50 -5.00
CA GLU A 39 5.03 8.10 -5.53
C GLU A 39 5.24 9.53 -5.01
N LYS A 40 4.18 10.36 -5.03
CA LYS A 40 4.26 11.73 -4.51
C LYS A 40 4.48 11.75 -3.00
N PHE A 41 3.91 10.79 -2.29
CA PHE A 41 4.15 10.62 -0.87
C PHE A 41 5.63 10.32 -0.59
N LEU A 42 6.26 9.39 -1.32
CA LEU A 42 7.69 9.11 -1.15
C LEU A 42 8.57 10.31 -1.55
N ALA A 43 8.25 10.99 -2.65
CA ALA A 43 8.98 12.17 -3.09
C ALA A 43 8.94 13.30 -2.04
N GLY A 44 7.82 13.45 -1.32
CA GLY A 44 7.67 14.40 -0.23
C GLY A 44 8.46 14.06 1.04
N GLY A 45 8.99 12.83 1.15
CA GLY A 45 9.82 12.38 2.27
C GLY A 45 11.30 12.75 2.14
N HIS A 46 11.71 13.34 1.00
CA HIS A 46 13.11 13.66 0.69
C HIS A 46 14.02 12.42 0.71
N PHE A 47 13.46 11.24 0.48
CA PHE A 47 14.21 9.99 0.38
C PHE A 47 14.89 9.88 -0.98
N VAL A 48 16.10 9.29 -1.00
CA VAL A 48 16.81 8.96 -2.25
C VAL A 48 16.47 7.54 -2.65
N ILE A 49 15.21 7.30 -3.05
CA ILE A 49 14.76 5.98 -3.51
C ILE A 49 14.82 5.97 -5.04
N LYS A 50 15.76 5.21 -5.60
CA LYS A 50 15.88 4.99 -7.07
C LYS A 50 15.53 3.55 -7.47
N THR A 51 15.60 2.63 -6.52
CA THR A 51 15.38 1.20 -6.70
C THR A 51 14.59 0.60 -5.54
N GLN A 52 14.09 -0.61 -5.72
CA GLN A 52 13.48 -1.41 -4.65
C GLN A 52 14.46 -1.58 -3.47
N ALA A 53 15.74 -1.83 -3.75
CA ALA A 53 16.75 -2.00 -2.72
C ALA A 53 16.96 -0.72 -1.89
N ASP A 54 16.88 0.46 -2.50
CA ASP A 54 16.96 1.73 -1.77
C ASP A 54 15.77 1.92 -0.82
N PHE A 55 14.59 1.44 -1.23
CA PHE A 55 13.40 1.46 -0.39
C PHE A 55 13.54 0.50 0.80
N GLU A 56 14.03 -0.73 0.55
CA GLU A 56 14.25 -1.73 1.60
C GLU A 56 15.39 -1.36 2.56
N ALA A 57 16.40 -0.63 2.07
CA ALA A 57 17.48 -0.08 2.89
C ALA A 57 17.08 1.18 3.67
N LEU A 58 15.94 1.78 3.38
CA LEU A 58 15.48 2.97 4.08
C LEU A 58 15.21 2.64 5.56
N PRO A 59 15.83 3.36 6.52
CA PRO A 59 15.56 3.12 7.92
C PRO A 59 14.10 3.33 8.26
N GLU A 60 13.49 2.35 8.93
CA GLU A 60 12.07 2.39 9.31
C GLU A 60 11.73 3.65 10.12
N THR A 61 12.65 4.13 10.97
CA THR A 61 12.50 5.36 11.75
C THR A 61 12.32 6.62 10.88
N GLN A 62 12.98 6.68 9.71
CA GLN A 62 12.80 7.79 8.77
C GLN A 62 11.44 7.73 8.09
N MET A 63 11.01 6.52 7.70
CA MET A 63 9.68 6.33 7.12
C MET A 63 8.60 6.68 8.15
N ASP A 64 8.74 6.21 9.39
CA ASP A 64 7.86 6.53 10.51
C ASP A 64 7.72 8.03 10.72
N ALA A 65 8.83 8.77 10.73
CA ALA A 65 8.82 10.23 10.90
C ALA A 65 8.05 10.92 9.75
N HIS A 66 8.21 10.44 8.52
CA HIS A 66 7.49 10.96 7.36
C HIS A 66 6.00 10.65 7.42
N VAL A 67 5.63 9.42 7.77
CA VAL A 67 4.23 8.97 7.94
C VAL A 67 3.53 9.81 9.00
N ARG A 68 4.15 9.98 10.18
CA ARG A 68 3.60 10.81 11.27
C ARG A 68 3.35 12.26 10.85
N ARG A 69 4.21 12.80 9.99
CA ARG A 69 4.11 14.20 9.53
C ARG A 69 3.07 14.42 8.44
N THR A 70 2.78 13.40 7.65
CA THR A 70 2.04 13.58 6.38
C THR A 70 0.76 12.75 6.27
N THR A 71 0.49 11.93 7.28
CA THR A 71 -0.68 11.06 7.34
C THR A 71 -1.29 11.07 8.75
N GLN A 72 -2.42 10.39 8.91
CA GLN A 72 -3.07 10.20 10.22
C GLN A 72 -2.49 9.03 11.03
N PHE A 73 -1.50 8.31 10.48
CA PHE A 73 -0.95 7.10 11.12
C PHE A 73 0.27 7.42 11.98
N PRO A 74 0.45 6.70 13.10
CA PRO A 74 1.59 6.91 13.98
C PRO A 74 2.87 6.24 13.47
N THR A 75 2.81 5.23 12.61
CA THR A 75 3.97 4.50 12.10
C THR A 75 3.72 4.03 10.68
N TRP A 76 4.80 3.79 9.94
CA TRP A 76 4.76 3.16 8.63
C TRP A 76 4.03 1.83 8.68
N LYS A 77 4.36 1.00 9.68
CA LYS A 77 3.69 -0.28 9.90
C LYS A 77 2.18 -0.12 10.06
N ALA A 78 1.70 0.84 10.86
CA ALA A 78 0.26 1.06 11.05
C ALA A 78 -0.46 1.52 9.77
N MET A 79 0.19 2.39 8.99
CA MET A 79 -0.31 2.81 7.67
C MET A 79 -0.39 1.62 6.73
N LEU A 80 0.64 0.79 6.71
CA LEU A 80 0.73 -0.37 5.85
C LEU A 80 -0.29 -1.44 6.22
N ASP A 81 -0.38 -1.82 7.51
CA ASP A 81 -1.35 -2.79 8.01
C ASP A 81 -2.78 -2.37 7.64
N THR A 82 -3.10 -1.07 7.74
CA THR A 82 -4.41 -0.53 7.35
C THR A 82 -4.66 -0.61 5.85
N ALA A 83 -3.65 -0.28 5.02
CA ALA A 83 -3.77 -0.37 3.57
C ALA A 83 -3.97 -1.82 3.11
N THR A 84 -3.22 -2.76 3.70
CA THR A 84 -3.35 -4.19 3.43
C THR A 84 -4.71 -4.73 3.85
N ASP A 85 -5.25 -4.34 4.99
CA ASP A 85 -6.60 -4.76 5.41
C ASP A 85 -7.70 -4.21 4.49
N ILE A 86 -7.56 -2.97 3.99
CA ILE A 86 -8.48 -2.42 2.99
C ILE A 86 -8.36 -3.19 1.66
N TYR A 87 -7.14 -3.47 1.21
CA TYR A 87 -6.87 -4.20 -0.02
C TYR A 87 -7.38 -5.64 0.04
N ALA A 88 -7.14 -6.35 1.15
CA ALA A 88 -7.64 -7.69 1.40
C ALA A 88 -9.18 -7.75 1.31
N ARG A 89 -9.86 -6.79 1.95
CA ARG A 89 -11.32 -6.69 1.89
C ARG A 89 -11.83 -6.42 0.48
N ARG A 90 -11.12 -5.62 -0.31
CA ARG A 90 -11.47 -5.39 -1.73
C ARG A 90 -11.32 -6.65 -2.57
N GLN A 91 -10.27 -7.45 -2.37
CA GLN A 91 -10.14 -8.71 -3.09
C GLN A 91 -11.21 -9.73 -2.71
N MET A 92 -11.54 -9.87 -1.42
CA MET A 92 -12.64 -10.75 -1.00
C MET A 92 -14.00 -10.34 -1.59
N LEU A 93 -14.23 -9.03 -1.76
CA LEU A 93 -15.45 -8.54 -2.41
C LEU A 93 -15.43 -8.83 -3.91
N SER A 94 -14.30 -8.61 -4.60
CA SER A 94 -14.14 -8.96 -6.02
C SER A 94 -14.32 -10.45 -6.28
N ASP A 95 -13.76 -11.32 -5.44
CA ASP A 95 -13.87 -12.78 -5.56
C ASP A 95 -15.33 -13.26 -5.40
N LYS A 96 -16.07 -12.67 -4.45
CA LYS A 96 -17.51 -12.96 -4.28
C LYS A 96 -18.35 -12.46 -5.46
N VAL A 97 -17.99 -11.33 -6.07
CA VAL A 97 -18.69 -10.82 -7.25
C VAL A 97 -18.46 -11.72 -8.46
N ALA A 98 -17.26 -12.28 -8.62
CA ALA A 98 -16.97 -13.25 -9.67
C ALA A 98 -17.78 -14.55 -9.49
N GLU A 99 -17.87 -15.08 -8.27
CA GLU A 99 -18.60 -16.32 -7.99
C GLU A 99 -20.13 -16.20 -8.13
N VAL A 100 -20.69 -15.01 -7.90
CA VAL A 100 -22.13 -14.75 -8.10
C VAL A 100 -22.47 -14.64 -9.59
N ASN A 101 -21.57 -14.08 -10.41
CA ASN A 101 -21.81 -13.89 -11.83
C ASN A 101 -21.71 -15.21 -12.63
N ASP A 102 -20.93 -16.18 -12.15
CA ASP A 102 -20.79 -17.52 -12.76
C ASP A 102 -21.98 -18.46 -12.49
N ARG A 103 -22.86 -18.12 -11.54
CA ARG A 103 -24.06 -18.93 -11.20
C ARG A 103 -25.33 -18.45 -11.91
N GLN A 104 -25.23 -17.46 -12.79
CA GLN A 104 -26.36 -16.90 -13.53
C GLN A 104 -26.38 -17.25 -15.03
N ASP A 105 -25.48 -18.12 -15.49
CA ASP A 105 -25.53 -18.74 -16.82
C ASP A 105 -25.99 -20.22 -16.77
#